data_AF-A0A059KUH7-F1
#
_entry.id   AF-A0A059KUH7-F1
#
_cell.length_a   1.000
_cell.length_b   1.000
_cell.length_c   1.000
_cell.angle_alpha   90.00
_cell.angle_beta   90.00
_cell.angle_gamma   90.00
#
_symmetry.space_group_name_H-M   'P 1'
#
loop_
_entity.id
_entity.type
_entity.pdbx_description
1 polymer ?
#
loop_
_entity_poly.entity_id
_entity_poly.type
_entity_poly.pdbx_seq_one_letter_code
_entity_poly.pdbx_strand_id
1 'polypeptide(L)'
;MDKKLLIAFGAVAFVFFVFVSFALGVSFGAATDSSNFKDYWVPVLSMIGGWVAGIGTLAAVVVSLWLAHKQSLEDTELVDGKFFVATNGDEDFFALTLVSKGKRPAKVRSVSVGGAGAKRHLFIANWGWGSSALPVLMNYGDDATFRFRDDFEDTLDDFVKANLDGVKARVRILVSTTVKTYEFKLE
;
A
#
# COMPACT_ATOMS: atom_id res chain seq x y z
N MET A 1 -0.74 -2.52 -17.03
CA MET A 1 0.20 -1.54 -17.63
C MET A 1 -0.61 -0.48 -18.33
N ASP A 2 -0.55 0.77 -17.87
CA ASP A 2 -1.41 1.84 -18.39
C ASP A 2 -1.15 2.07 -19.88
N LYS A 3 -2.21 2.19 -20.70
CA LYS A 3 -2.12 2.44 -22.16
C LYS A 3 -1.18 3.60 -22.49
N LYS A 4 -1.15 4.64 -21.64
CA LYS A 4 -0.28 5.81 -21.79
C LYS A 4 1.20 5.47 -21.64
N LEU A 5 1.54 4.55 -20.75
CA LEU A 5 2.92 4.12 -20.50
C LEU A 5 3.44 3.24 -21.66
N LEU A 6 2.57 2.42 -22.23
CA LEU A 6 2.87 1.56 -23.38
C LEU A 6 3.11 2.40 -24.65
N ILE A 7 2.28 3.43 -24.88
CA ILE A 7 2.46 4.38 -25.99
C ILE A 7 3.74 5.21 -25.82
N ALA A 8 4.03 5.68 -24.60
CA ALA A 8 5.25 6.44 -24.32
C ALA A 8 6.51 5.60 -24.58
N PHE A 9 6.52 4.35 -24.14
CA PHE A 9 7.64 3.44 -24.38
C PHE A 9 7.81 3.12 -25.87
N GLY A 10 6.70 2.86 -26.58
CA GLY A 10 6.72 2.65 -28.03
C GLY A 10 7.24 3.86 -28.81
N ALA A 11 6.87 5.09 -28.41
CA ALA A 11 7.35 6.32 -29.03
C ALA A 11 8.87 6.53 -28.79
N VAL A 12 9.36 6.28 -27.58
CA VAL A 12 10.80 6.38 -27.27
C VAL A 12 11.60 5.33 -28.04
N ALA A 13 11.13 4.09 -28.12
CA ALA A 13 11.78 3.03 -28.89
C ALA A 13 11.83 3.36 -30.38
N PHE A 14 10.75 3.94 -30.93
CA PHE A 14 10.69 4.38 -32.33
C PHE A 14 11.67 5.51 -32.62
N VAL A 15 11.72 6.55 -31.77
CA VAL A 15 12.66 7.67 -31.92
C VAL A 15 14.11 7.17 -31.84
N PHE A 16 14.40 6.26 -30.90
CA PHE A 16 15.72 5.64 -30.80
C PHE A 16 16.08 4.85 -32.06
N PHE A 17 15.14 4.06 -32.60
CA PHE A 17 15.35 3.30 -33.83
C PHE A 17 15.63 4.20 -35.04
N VAL A 18 14.90 5.31 -35.17
CA VAL A 18 15.13 6.31 -36.23
C VAL A 18 16.51 6.96 -36.07
N PHE A 19 16.91 7.30 -34.84
CA PHE A 19 18.19 7.93 -34.57
C PHE A 19 19.37 7.00 -34.86
N VAL A 20 19.27 5.72 -34.48
CA VAL A 20 20.26 4.70 -34.80
C VAL A 20 20.33 4.44 -36.30
N SER A 21 19.20 4.37 -36.98
CA SER A 21 19.15 4.18 -38.44
C SER A 21 19.77 5.36 -39.19
N PHE A 22 19.54 6.59 -38.72
CA PHE A 22 20.18 7.79 -39.26
C PHE A 22 21.68 7.80 -39.01
N ALA A 23 22.13 7.50 -37.78
CA ALA A 23 23.55 7.43 -37.45
C ALA A 23 24.29 6.34 -38.27
N LEU A 24 23.65 5.19 -38.46
CA LEU A 24 24.17 4.14 -39.35
C LEU A 24 24.21 4.60 -40.81
N GLY A 25 23.15 5.25 -41.31
CA GLY A 25 23.10 5.79 -42.67
C GLY A 25 24.21 6.83 -42.95
N VAL A 26 24.45 7.74 -42.01
CA VAL A 26 25.56 8.72 -42.08
C VAL A 26 26.91 8.00 -42.01
N SER A 27 27.06 6.99 -41.16
CA SER A 27 28.29 6.20 -41.04
C SER A 27 28.65 5.49 -42.35
N PHE A 28 27.69 4.83 -42.99
CA PHE A 28 27.89 4.18 -44.30
C PHE A 28 28.07 5.18 -45.45
N GLY A 29 27.42 6.34 -45.40
CA GLY A 29 27.57 7.40 -46.41
C GLY A 29 28.89 8.17 -46.34
N ALA A 30 29.46 8.34 -45.14
CA ALA A 30 30.75 9.00 -44.92
C ALA A 30 31.96 8.07 -45.08
N ALA A 31 31.75 6.75 -45.15
CA ALA A 31 32.81 5.75 -45.30
C ALA A 31 33.55 5.80 -46.65
N THR A 32 33.10 6.61 -47.61
CA THR A 32 33.81 6.84 -48.88
C THR A 32 35.14 7.59 -48.70
N ASP A 33 35.38 8.22 -47.54
CA ASP A 33 36.65 8.87 -47.21
C ASP A 33 37.09 8.52 -45.77
N SER A 34 37.98 7.53 -45.65
CA SER A 34 38.34 6.85 -44.39
C SER A 34 38.99 7.76 -43.34
N SER A 35 39.68 8.84 -43.75
CA SER A 35 40.37 9.74 -42.82
C SER A 35 39.37 10.67 -42.13
N ASN A 36 38.49 11.31 -42.90
CA ASN A 36 37.44 12.20 -42.43
C ASN A 36 36.45 11.49 -41.48
N PHE A 37 36.16 10.21 -41.71
CA PHE A 37 35.31 9.43 -40.82
C PHE A 37 35.91 9.22 -39.43
N LYS A 38 37.20 8.84 -39.35
CA LYS A 38 37.86 8.57 -38.06
C LYS A 38 38.19 9.84 -37.29
N ASP A 39 38.63 10.88 -37.99
CA ASP A 39 39.15 12.09 -37.33
C ASP A 39 38.04 13.06 -36.90
N TYR A 40 36.88 13.02 -37.56
CA TYR A 40 35.78 13.96 -37.28
C TYR A 40 34.50 13.27 -36.80
N TRP A 41 34.03 12.23 -37.50
CA TRP A 41 32.73 11.63 -37.21
C TRP A 41 32.74 10.72 -35.98
N VAL A 42 33.79 9.92 -35.77
CA VAL A 42 33.89 9.06 -34.57
C VAL A 42 33.87 9.87 -33.26
N PRO A 43 34.65 10.98 -33.12
CA PRO A 43 34.58 11.83 -31.94
C PRO A 43 33.21 12.50 -31.75
N VAL A 44 32.60 13.00 -32.82
CA VAL A 44 31.27 13.66 -32.77
C VAL A 44 30.18 12.67 -32.35
N LEU A 45 30.16 11.47 -32.92
CA LEU A 45 29.22 10.41 -32.55
C LEU A 45 29.45 9.92 -31.11
N SER A 46 30.71 9.86 -30.66
CA SER A 46 31.04 9.49 -29.28
C SER A 46 30.57 10.56 -28.28
N MET A 47 30.74 11.84 -28.62
CA MET A 47 30.24 12.96 -27.83
C MET A 47 28.71 12.92 -27.73
N ILE A 48 28.00 12.79 -28.85
CA ILE A 48 26.53 12.69 -28.88
C ILE A 48 26.07 11.46 -28.09
N GLY A 49 26.71 10.30 -28.29
CA GLY A 49 26.43 9.06 -27.57
C GLY A 49 26.57 9.21 -26.05
N GLY A 50 27.59 9.93 -25.58
CA GLY A 50 27.80 10.21 -24.16
C GLY A 50 26.68 11.06 -23.54
N TRP A 51 26.25 12.12 -24.23
CA TRP A 51 25.13 12.96 -23.78
C TRP A 51 23.81 12.18 -23.74
N VAL A 52 23.51 11.42 -24.81
CA VAL A 52 22.30 10.60 -24.89
C VAL A 52 22.30 9.52 -23.80
N ALA A 53 23.43 8.87 -23.55
CA ALA A 53 23.59 7.90 -22.47
C ALA A 53 23.43 8.54 -21.07
N GLY A 54 23.94 9.75 -20.87
CA GLY A 54 23.78 10.50 -19.62
C GLY A 54 22.32 10.87 -19.33
N ILE A 55 21.58 11.35 -20.35
CA ILE A 55 20.15 11.64 -20.20
C ILE A 55 19.36 10.35 -19.96
N GLY A 56 19.68 9.28 -20.69
CA GLY A 56 19.05 7.98 -20.54
C GLY A 56 19.22 7.41 -19.12
N THR A 57 20.43 7.49 -18.57
CA THR A 57 20.70 7.01 -17.21
C THR A 57 19.97 7.84 -16.15
N LEU A 58 19.94 9.17 -16.26
CA LEU A 58 19.14 10.03 -15.36
C LEU A 58 17.64 9.71 -15.43
N ALA A 59 17.10 9.55 -16.63
CA ALA A 59 15.69 9.18 -16.82
C ALA A 59 15.38 7.82 -16.17
N ALA A 60 16.26 6.83 -16.34
CA ALA A 60 16.09 5.51 -15.74
C ALA A 60 16.10 5.57 -14.19
N VAL A 61 16.98 6.38 -13.60
CA VAL A 61 17.03 6.58 -12.15
C VAL A 61 15.73 7.23 -11.64
N VAL A 62 15.24 8.28 -12.32
CA VAL A 62 13.98 8.95 -11.96
C VAL A 62 12.80 7.97 -12.03
N VAL A 63 12.70 7.17 -13.09
CA VAL A 63 11.65 6.15 -13.23
C VAL A 63 11.76 5.09 -12.14
N SER A 64 12.97 4.64 -11.81
CA SER A 64 13.21 3.67 -10.74
C SER A 64 12.78 4.21 -9.38
N LEU A 65 13.11 5.47 -9.07
CA LEU A 65 12.69 6.13 -7.84
C LEU A 65 11.17 6.33 -7.79
N TRP A 66 10.56 6.72 -8.91
CA TRP A 66 9.11 6.85 -9.00
C TRP A 66 8.38 5.52 -8.78
N LEU A 67 8.89 4.43 -9.36
CA LEU A 67 8.37 3.08 -9.14
C LEU A 67 8.52 2.65 -7.68
N ALA A 68 9.69 2.89 -7.07
CA ALA A 68 9.92 2.59 -5.66
C ALA A 68 8.97 3.39 -4.75
N HIS A 69 8.76 4.67 -5.05
CA HIS A 69 7.82 5.50 -4.30
C HIS A 69 6.38 5.00 -4.47
N LYS A 70 5.95 4.70 -5.70
CA LYS A 70 4.62 4.16 -5.97
C LYS A 70 4.39 2.82 -5.26
N GLN A 71 5.38 1.93 -5.28
CA GLN A 71 5.33 0.68 -4.53
C GLN A 71 5.20 0.92 -3.02
N SER A 72 5.94 1.89 -2.46
CA SER A 72 5.82 2.21 -1.04
C SER A 72 4.43 2.73 -0.63
N LEU A 73 3.74 3.43 -1.53
CA LEU A 73 2.37 3.91 -1.30
C LEU A 73 1.32 2.79 -1.45
N GLU A 74 1.55 1.85 -2.36
CA GLU A 74 0.65 0.71 -2.59
C GLU A 74 0.87 -0.46 -1.61
N ASP A 75 2.08 -0.61 -1.05
CA ASP A 75 2.45 -1.64 -0.07
C ASP A 75 2.01 -1.29 1.36
N THR A 76 0.76 -0.82 1.48
CA THR A 76 0.16 -0.50 2.77
C THR A 76 -0.65 -1.67 3.28
N GLU A 77 -0.51 -1.95 4.58
CA GLU A 77 -1.48 -2.77 5.29
C GLU A 77 -2.83 -2.05 5.18
N LEU A 78 -3.89 -2.79 4.86
CA LEU A 78 -5.25 -2.27 4.83
C LEU A 78 -6.16 -3.34 5.45
N VAL A 79 -6.65 -3.03 6.64
CA VAL A 79 -7.61 -3.85 7.37
C VAL A 79 -8.93 -3.09 7.34
N ASP A 80 -9.97 -3.77 6.90
CA ASP A 80 -11.34 -3.32 7.01
C ASP A 80 -12.02 -4.07 8.14
N GLY A 81 -12.87 -3.39 8.91
CA GLY A 81 -13.44 -3.91 10.13
C GLY A 81 -14.93 -3.63 10.18
N LYS A 82 -15.71 -4.68 10.46
CA LYS A 82 -17.15 -4.58 10.65
C LYS A 82 -17.51 -5.09 12.04
N PHE A 83 -18.16 -4.23 12.81
CA PHE A 83 -18.74 -4.58 14.08
C PHE A 83 -20.22 -4.89 13.88
N PHE A 84 -20.71 -5.97 14.48
CA PHE A 84 -22.11 -6.38 14.38
C PHE A 84 -22.52 -7.19 15.60
N VAL A 85 -23.83 -7.26 15.83
CA VAL A 85 -24.43 -8.22 16.75
C VAL A 85 -24.74 -9.47 15.95
N ALA A 86 -24.29 -10.62 16.44
CA ALA A 86 -24.60 -11.93 15.89
C ALA A 86 -25.35 -12.75 16.92
N THR A 87 -26.14 -13.71 16.43
CA THR A 87 -26.92 -14.61 17.27
C THR A 87 -26.43 -16.04 17.07
N ASN A 88 -26.30 -16.82 18.14
CA ASN A 88 -26.02 -18.25 18.07
C ASN A 88 -27.05 -19.01 18.91
N GLY A 89 -28.12 -19.44 18.25
CA GLY A 89 -29.29 -20.00 18.93
C GLY A 89 -30.10 -18.88 19.58
N ASP A 90 -30.20 -18.90 20.91
CA ASP A 90 -30.95 -17.92 21.70
C ASP A 90 -30.06 -16.83 22.34
N GLU A 91 -28.74 -16.89 22.12
CA GLU A 91 -27.77 -15.93 22.68
C GLU A 91 -27.25 -14.96 21.62
N ASP A 92 -27.50 -13.67 21.86
CA ASP A 92 -26.91 -12.57 21.10
C ASP A 92 -25.54 -12.21 21.67
N PHE A 93 -24.58 -11.93 20.78
CA PHE A 93 -23.24 -11.52 21.16
C PHE A 93 -22.69 -10.48 20.18
N PHE A 94 -21.82 -9.61 20.70
CA PHE A 94 -21.09 -8.67 19.87
C PHE A 94 -19.91 -9.37 19.17
N ALA A 95 -19.70 -9.06 17.90
CA ALA A 95 -18.61 -9.58 17.11
C ALA A 95 -17.95 -8.49 16.26
N LEU A 96 -16.63 -8.61 16.10
CA LEU A 96 -15.83 -7.82 15.17
C LEU A 96 -15.21 -8.77 14.15
N THR A 97 -15.52 -8.57 12.88
CA THR A 97 -14.81 -9.25 11.79
C THR A 97 -13.89 -8.28 11.10
N LEU A 98 -12.63 -8.68 10.98
CA LEU A 98 -11.59 -7.96 10.26
C LEU A 98 -11.29 -8.69 8.97
N VAL A 99 -11.09 -7.95 7.89
CA VAL A 99 -10.69 -8.49 6.59
C VAL A 99 -9.46 -7.73 6.10
N SER A 100 -8.42 -8.46 5.71
CA SER A 100 -7.22 -7.87 5.12
C SER A 100 -7.47 -7.62 3.63
N LYS A 101 -7.51 -6.34 3.25
CA LYS A 101 -7.69 -5.88 1.87
C LYS A 101 -6.41 -5.28 1.28
N GLY A 102 -5.34 -5.17 2.07
CA GLY A 102 -4.06 -4.62 1.64
C GLY A 102 -3.21 -5.63 0.88
N LYS A 103 -2.34 -5.17 -0.02
CA LYS A 103 -1.39 -6.05 -0.73
C LYS A 103 -0.39 -6.71 0.22
N ARG A 104 -0.12 -6.06 1.36
CA ARG A 104 0.74 -6.55 2.42
C ARG A 104 -0.09 -7.31 3.47
N PRO A 105 0.36 -8.49 3.94
CA PRO A 105 -0.27 -9.18 5.05
C PRO A 105 -0.33 -8.28 6.29
N ALA A 106 -1.50 -8.23 6.93
CA ALA A 106 -1.72 -7.44 8.13
C ALA A 106 -1.59 -8.34 9.36
N LYS A 107 -0.70 -7.97 10.30
CA LYS A 107 -0.60 -8.66 11.58
C LYS A 107 -1.34 -7.87 12.65
N VAL A 108 -2.54 -8.30 12.99
CA VAL A 108 -3.35 -7.70 14.06
C VAL A 108 -2.78 -8.14 15.40
N ARG A 109 -2.44 -7.18 16.25
CA ARG A 109 -1.79 -7.43 17.55
C ARG A 109 -2.73 -7.25 18.72
N SER A 110 -3.61 -6.28 18.63
CA SER A 110 -4.56 -5.96 19.68
C SER A 110 -5.80 -5.31 19.12
N VAL A 111 -6.90 -5.53 19.82
CA VAL A 111 -8.16 -4.84 19.62
C VAL A 111 -8.53 -4.19 20.95
N SER A 112 -8.90 -2.92 20.90
CA SER A 112 -9.32 -2.14 22.06
C SER A 112 -10.49 -1.25 21.71
N VAL A 113 -11.20 -0.75 22.73
CA VAL A 113 -12.25 0.25 22.57
C VAL A 113 -11.71 1.59 23.04
N GLY A 114 -11.91 2.62 22.23
CA GLY A 114 -11.58 3.99 22.54
C GLY A 114 -12.69 4.93 22.10
N GLY A 115 -12.34 6.20 21.98
CA GLY A 115 -13.24 7.17 21.39
C GLY A 115 -12.61 8.55 21.31
N ALA A 116 -13.25 9.42 20.53
CA ALA A 116 -12.79 10.80 20.38
C ALA A 116 -12.88 11.53 21.73
N GLY A 117 -11.72 11.87 22.30
CA GLY A 117 -11.60 12.54 23.60
C GLY A 117 -11.36 11.61 24.80
N ALA A 118 -11.34 10.29 24.60
CA ALA A 118 -11.02 9.35 25.68
C ALA A 118 -9.53 9.45 26.06
N LYS A 119 -9.24 9.60 27.36
CA LYS A 119 -7.86 9.56 27.90
C LYS A 119 -7.31 8.14 28.06
N ARG A 120 -8.19 7.14 28.03
CA ARG A 120 -7.87 5.72 28.23
C ARG A 120 -8.57 4.89 27.17
N HIS A 121 -7.98 3.75 26.85
CA HIS A 121 -8.57 2.73 25.99
C HIS A 121 -8.91 1.51 26.83
N LEU A 122 -10.09 0.93 26.58
CA LEU A 122 -10.47 -0.35 27.13
C LEU A 122 -9.78 -1.44 26.30
N PHE A 123 -8.75 -2.07 26.87
CA PHE A 123 -8.07 -3.17 26.24
C PHE A 123 -8.90 -4.46 26.38
N ILE A 124 -9.12 -5.17 25.26
CA ILE A 124 -9.88 -6.42 25.28
C ILE A 124 -8.89 -7.59 25.34
N ALA A 125 -8.75 -8.16 26.53
CA ALA A 125 -7.83 -9.26 26.78
C ALA A 125 -8.49 -10.64 26.59
N ASN A 126 -9.78 -10.74 26.94
CA ASN A 126 -10.52 -11.99 26.96
C ASN A 126 -11.61 -11.97 25.90
N TRP A 127 -11.60 -12.98 25.05
CA TRP A 127 -12.53 -13.14 23.95
C TRP A 127 -13.55 -14.24 24.28
N GLY A 128 -14.75 -14.14 23.68
CA GLY A 128 -15.73 -15.20 23.71
C GLY A 128 -15.27 -16.41 22.87
N TRP A 129 -15.96 -17.54 23.06
CA TRP A 129 -15.63 -18.78 22.37
C TRP A 129 -15.71 -18.63 20.84
N GLY A 130 -14.82 -19.32 20.12
CA GLY A 130 -14.74 -19.27 18.65
C GLY A 130 -13.98 -18.07 18.07
N SER A 131 -13.44 -17.20 18.92
CA SER A 131 -12.63 -16.06 18.46
C SER A 131 -11.27 -16.47 17.91
N SER A 132 -10.78 -15.69 16.95
CA SER A 132 -9.41 -15.78 16.46
C SER A 132 -8.42 -15.41 17.57
N ALA A 133 -7.29 -16.12 17.62
CA ALA A 133 -6.25 -15.86 18.61
C ALA A 133 -5.40 -14.64 18.20
N LEU A 134 -5.19 -13.70 19.12
CA LEU A 134 -4.24 -12.60 18.92
C LEU A 134 -2.84 -12.98 19.42
N PRO A 135 -1.76 -12.54 18.74
CA PRO A 135 -1.77 -11.83 17.46
C PRO A 135 -2.11 -12.76 16.28
N VAL A 136 -2.87 -12.27 15.30
CA VAL A 136 -3.21 -13.00 14.07
C VAL A 136 -2.53 -12.36 12.86
N LEU A 137 -1.98 -13.18 11.97
CA LEU A 137 -1.46 -12.75 10.68
C LEU A 137 -2.51 -13.05 9.61
N MET A 138 -2.93 -12.03 8.87
CA MET A 138 -3.96 -12.12 7.83
C MET A 138 -3.35 -11.78 6.47
N ASN A 139 -3.33 -12.72 5.53
CA ASN A 139 -2.94 -12.43 4.15
C ASN A 139 -4.06 -11.71 3.41
N TYR A 140 -3.80 -11.28 2.18
CA TYR A 140 -4.82 -10.63 1.37
C TYR A 140 -6.04 -11.55 1.17
N GLY A 141 -7.22 -11.04 1.56
CA GLY A 141 -8.48 -11.77 1.50
C GLY A 141 -8.80 -12.60 2.75
N ASP A 142 -7.83 -12.85 3.63
CA ASP A 142 -8.07 -13.56 4.89
C ASP A 142 -8.88 -12.68 5.85
N ASP A 143 -9.74 -13.34 6.62
CA ASP A 143 -10.54 -12.74 7.68
C ASP A 143 -10.17 -13.27 9.07
N ALA A 144 -10.45 -12.47 10.09
CA ALA A 144 -10.35 -12.85 11.49
C ALA A 144 -11.56 -12.30 12.26
N THR A 145 -12.26 -13.18 12.96
CA THR A 145 -13.43 -12.82 13.76
C THR A 145 -13.11 -12.89 15.24
N PHE A 146 -13.54 -11.86 15.97
CA PHE A 146 -13.41 -11.74 17.41
C PHE A 146 -14.80 -11.59 18.02
N ARG A 147 -15.23 -12.58 18.79
CA ARG A 147 -16.45 -12.53 19.61
C ARG A 147 -16.11 -11.89 20.94
N PHE A 148 -16.88 -10.90 21.35
CA PHE A 148 -16.78 -10.33 22.68
C PHE A 148 -17.50 -11.23 23.69
N ARG A 149 -17.08 -11.14 24.95
CA ARG A 149 -17.74 -11.86 26.05
C ARG A 149 -19.16 -11.31 26.28
N ASP A 150 -19.98 -12.10 26.95
CA ASP A 150 -21.39 -11.75 27.19
C ASP A 150 -21.52 -10.54 28.14
N ASP A 151 -20.50 -10.26 28.97
CA ASP A 151 -20.38 -9.08 29.85
C ASP A 151 -19.86 -7.81 29.14
N PHE A 152 -19.69 -7.85 27.83
CA PHE A 152 -19.08 -6.75 27.08
C PHE A 152 -19.97 -5.51 27.04
N GLU A 153 -21.29 -5.65 26.96
CA GLU A 153 -22.21 -4.51 26.91
C GLU A 153 -22.13 -3.65 28.17
N ASP A 154 -22.18 -4.30 29.34
CA ASP A 154 -22.04 -3.63 30.63
C ASP A 154 -20.68 -2.95 30.76
N THR A 155 -19.61 -3.66 30.36
CA THR A 155 -18.24 -3.13 30.38
C THR A 155 -18.09 -1.92 29.46
N LEU A 156 -18.73 -1.96 28.29
CA LEU A 156 -18.72 -0.87 27.31
C LEU A 156 -19.48 0.35 27.87
N ASP A 157 -20.66 0.13 28.45
CA ASP A 157 -21.46 1.22 29.00
C ASP A 157 -20.78 1.91 30.20
N ASP A 158 -20.11 1.15 31.06
CA ASP A 158 -19.29 1.69 32.14
C ASP A 158 -18.09 2.49 31.60
N PHE A 159 -17.42 1.98 30.57
CA PHE A 159 -16.33 2.70 29.91
C PHE A 159 -16.80 4.02 29.30
N VAL A 160 -17.96 4.02 28.61
CA VAL A 160 -18.53 5.21 27.97
C VAL A 160 -18.95 6.25 29.01
N LYS A 161 -19.58 5.84 30.11
CA LYS A 161 -19.93 6.74 31.21
C LYS A 161 -18.69 7.36 31.84
N ALA A 162 -17.64 6.56 32.07
CA ALA A 162 -16.44 7.01 32.76
C ALA A 162 -15.48 7.85 31.91
N ASN A 163 -15.41 7.59 30.59
CA ASN A 163 -14.36 8.17 29.72
C ASN A 163 -14.88 9.00 28.55
N LEU A 164 -16.18 8.94 28.25
CA LEU A 164 -16.79 9.59 27.08
C LEU A 164 -18.07 10.38 27.44
N ASP A 165 -18.23 10.75 28.72
CA ASP A 165 -19.38 11.51 29.24
C ASP A 165 -20.75 10.89 28.89
N GLY A 166 -20.81 9.57 28.72
CA GLY A 166 -22.04 8.88 28.32
C GLY A 166 -22.37 8.93 26.81
N VAL A 167 -21.53 9.55 25.98
CA VAL A 167 -21.81 9.76 24.56
C VAL A 167 -21.37 8.55 23.71
N LYS A 168 -22.29 7.59 23.49
CA LYS A 168 -22.05 6.36 22.70
C LYS A 168 -21.55 6.64 21.27
N ALA A 169 -21.99 7.73 20.62
CA ALA A 169 -21.57 8.08 19.26
C ALA A 169 -20.05 8.35 19.09
N ARG A 170 -19.34 8.60 20.20
CA ARG A 170 -17.88 8.83 20.21
C ARG A 170 -17.07 7.54 20.28
N VAL A 171 -17.71 6.41 20.53
CA VAL A 171 -17.03 5.11 20.66
C VAL A 171 -16.43 4.69 19.33
N ARG A 172 -15.20 4.19 19.38
CA ARG A 172 -14.45 3.63 18.26
C ARG A 172 -13.81 2.32 18.69
N ILE A 173 -13.85 1.32 17.81
CA ILE A 173 -13.01 0.14 17.93
C ILE A 173 -11.65 0.47 17.32
N LEU A 174 -10.60 0.28 18.10
CA LEU A 174 -9.22 0.49 17.71
C LEU A 174 -8.57 -0.86 17.44
N VAL A 175 -8.10 -1.06 16.22
CA VAL A 175 -7.39 -2.27 15.80
C VAL A 175 -5.95 -1.91 15.52
N SER A 176 -5.04 -2.37 16.37
CA SER A 176 -3.61 -2.11 16.19
C SER A 176 -2.97 -3.25 15.41
N THR A 177 -2.40 -2.90 14.27
CA THR A 177 -1.56 -3.78 13.45
C THR A 177 -0.08 -3.55 13.74
N THR A 178 0.81 -4.25 13.04
CA THR A 178 2.25 -4.00 13.13
C THR A 178 2.64 -2.60 12.64
N VAL A 179 1.92 -2.04 11.68
CA VAL A 179 2.29 -0.76 11.05
C VAL A 179 1.47 0.42 11.57
N LYS A 180 0.16 0.24 11.80
CA LYS A 180 -0.72 1.34 12.22
C LYS A 180 -1.93 0.88 13.04
N THR A 181 -2.59 1.82 13.70
CA THR A 181 -3.88 1.60 14.35
C THR A 181 -5.00 2.10 13.43
N TYR A 182 -6.01 1.27 13.22
CA TYR A 182 -7.22 1.61 12.50
C TYR A 182 -8.34 1.89 13.49
N GLU A 183 -9.19 2.85 13.16
CA GLU A 183 -10.35 3.20 13.97
C GLU A 183 -11.62 2.89 13.18
N PHE A 184 -12.49 2.08 13.77
CA PHE A 184 -13.79 1.74 13.23
C PHE A 184 -14.88 2.32 14.13
N LYS A 185 -15.94 2.86 13.52
CA LYS A 185 -17.11 3.32 14.27
C LYS A 185 -17.93 2.11 14.70
N LEU A 186 -18.48 2.16 15.91
CA LEU A 186 -19.66 1.34 16.22
C LEU A 186 -20.83 1.96 15.45
N GLU A 187 -21.41 1.21 14.53
CA GLU A 187 -22.67 1.55 13.85
C GLU A 187 -23.86 0.91 14.58
#